data_AF-C5FLR1-F1
#
_entry.id   AF-C5FLR1-F1
#
_cell.length_a   1.000
_cell.length_b   1.000
_cell.length_c   1.000
_cell.angle_alpha   90.00
_cell.angle_beta   90.00
_cell.angle_gamma   90.00
#
_symmetry.space_group_name_H-M   'P 1'
#
loop_
_entity.id
_entity.type
_entity.pdbx_description
1 polymer ?
#
loop_
_entity_poly.entity_id
_entity_poly.type
_entity_poly.pdbx_seq_one_letter_code
_entity_poly.pdbx_strand_id
1 'polypeptide(L)'
;MSTAHQPTKEPLIPGTSLRSDSGCSYKIEETLIERRKPLLCVYRASPRLPSKKARIEVLRCALRGLHDMHKENIAHNDVKADNIMIDYEENAPGHMDIKSVQIADLEDTVLLPVGNWIKGTMCGNAIWRSPESWCRARQNISSDIFSFGIVMIYVMADEMVFRVGKDKLEAEDSWHHVLRRHVSYFADEDGLNGFLKHIGKENPFYERFVALASSFGPGEGRQPFQTWNYIDPDLRDLVGKMTSLDPVRRITAGEALEHRWFRQAD
;
A
#
# COMPACT_ATOMS: atom_id res chain seq x y z
N MET A 1 -18.06 -22.71 -37.61
CA MET A 1 -17.23 -22.01 -38.61
C MET A 1 -16.04 -21.42 -37.86
N SER A 2 -14.84 -21.93 -38.14
CA SER A 2 -13.60 -21.55 -37.44
C SER A 2 -13.15 -20.17 -37.89
N THR A 3 -13.19 -19.18 -37.01
CA THR A 3 -12.56 -17.87 -37.24
C THR A 3 -11.04 -18.04 -37.18
N ALA A 4 -10.40 -18.08 -38.35
CA ALA A 4 -8.95 -18.04 -38.46
C ALA A 4 -8.44 -16.74 -37.80
N HIS A 5 -7.73 -16.87 -36.66
CA HIS A 5 -6.99 -15.77 -36.06
C HIS A 5 -5.88 -15.37 -37.03
N GLN A 6 -5.87 -14.11 -37.48
CA GLN A 6 -4.71 -13.54 -38.13
C GLN A 6 -3.52 -13.64 -37.18
N PRO A 7 -2.33 -14.08 -37.65
CA PRO A 7 -1.15 -14.13 -36.79
C PRO A 7 -0.83 -12.70 -36.33
N THR A 8 -0.93 -12.47 -35.02
CA THR A 8 -0.50 -11.23 -34.40
C THR A 8 0.98 -10.99 -34.74
N LYS A 9 1.30 -9.81 -35.28
CA LYS A 9 2.70 -9.42 -35.50
C LYS A 9 3.38 -9.31 -34.14
N GLU A 10 4.16 -10.33 -33.79
CA GLU A 10 5.06 -10.31 -32.65
C GLU A 10 6.37 -9.57 -32.99
N PRO A 11 7.01 -8.88 -32.03
CA PRO A 11 6.55 -8.72 -30.65
C PRO A 11 5.37 -7.73 -30.53
N LEU A 12 4.44 -8.01 -29.61
CA LEU A 12 3.36 -7.12 -29.24
C LEU A 12 3.93 -5.82 -28.65
N ILE A 13 3.34 -4.69 -29.05
CA ILE A 13 3.79 -3.37 -28.63
C ILE A 13 3.21 -3.06 -27.23
N PRO A 14 3.95 -2.41 -26.31
CA PRO A 14 3.38 -1.82 -25.11
C PRO A 14 2.08 -1.04 -25.41
N GLY A 15 1.04 -1.32 -24.64
CA GLY A 15 -0.32 -0.82 -24.86
C GLY A 15 -1.24 -1.79 -25.60
N THR A 16 -0.72 -2.85 -26.23
CA THR A 16 -1.54 -3.88 -26.87
C THR A 16 -2.46 -4.54 -25.86
N SER A 17 -3.76 -4.63 -26.17
CA SER A 17 -4.72 -5.35 -25.34
C SER A 17 -4.87 -6.80 -25.83
N LEU A 18 -4.67 -7.75 -24.93
CA LEU A 18 -4.90 -9.17 -25.13
C LEU A 18 -6.17 -9.59 -24.39
N ARG A 19 -6.87 -10.60 -24.88
CA ARG A 19 -7.99 -11.23 -24.18
C ARG A 19 -7.70 -12.71 -24.00
N SER A 20 -7.74 -13.21 -22.77
CA SER A 20 -7.61 -14.64 -22.50
C SER A 20 -8.90 -15.39 -22.83
N ASP A 21 -8.79 -16.71 -22.94
CA ASP A 21 -9.94 -17.61 -23.12
C ASP A 21 -10.91 -17.56 -21.92
N SER A 22 -10.43 -17.16 -20.74
CA SER A 22 -11.26 -16.87 -19.56
C SER A 22 -12.02 -15.54 -19.64
N GLY A 23 -11.84 -14.78 -20.72
CA GLY A 23 -12.51 -13.50 -20.96
C GLY A 23 -11.77 -12.27 -20.41
N CYS A 24 -10.72 -12.46 -19.60
CA CYS A 24 -9.96 -11.39 -18.98
C CYS A 24 -9.14 -10.61 -20.02
N SER A 25 -9.11 -9.28 -19.88
CA SER A 25 -8.34 -8.41 -20.77
C SER A 25 -7.06 -7.93 -20.11
N TYR A 26 -5.92 -8.18 -20.76
CA TYR A 26 -4.59 -7.77 -20.30
C TYR A 26 -4.07 -6.65 -21.19
N LYS A 27 -3.32 -5.71 -20.62
CA LYS A 27 -2.58 -4.71 -21.38
C LYS A 27 -1.09 -5.03 -21.28
N ILE A 28 -0.42 -5.18 -22.42
CA ILE A 28 1.04 -5.34 -22.45
C ILE A 28 1.68 -4.06 -21.93
N GLU A 29 2.50 -4.15 -20.90
CA GLU A 29 3.23 -3.02 -20.32
C GLU A 29 4.63 -2.91 -20.93
N GLU A 30 5.34 -4.03 -21.00
CA GLU A 30 6.69 -4.10 -21.52
C GLU A 30 7.02 -5.50 -22.05
N THR A 31 7.97 -5.56 -22.99
CA THR A 31 8.58 -6.81 -23.45
C THR A 31 9.78 -7.12 -22.56
N LEU A 32 9.69 -8.20 -21.77
CA LEU A 32 10.74 -8.62 -20.84
C LEU A 32 11.85 -9.40 -21.54
N ILE A 33 11.47 -10.25 -22.50
CA ILE A 33 12.39 -11.10 -23.25
C ILE A 33 11.93 -11.16 -24.70
N GLU A 34 12.86 -10.97 -25.64
CA GLU A 34 12.67 -11.28 -27.06
C GLU A 34 13.84 -12.16 -27.53
N ARG A 35 13.56 -13.42 -27.87
CA ARG A 35 14.50 -14.29 -28.58
C ARG A 35 13.89 -14.62 -29.94
N ARG A 36 14.71 -14.56 -31.00
CA ARG A 36 14.23 -14.83 -32.38
C ARG A 36 14.50 -16.25 -32.87
N LYS A 37 15.25 -17.06 -32.11
CA LYS A 37 15.61 -18.46 -32.44
C LYS A 37 15.80 -19.32 -31.18
N PRO A 38 14.81 -20.15 -30.79
CA PRO A 38 13.40 -20.12 -31.25
C PRO A 38 12.72 -18.79 -30.88
N LEU A 39 11.59 -18.47 -31.52
CA LEU A 39 10.82 -17.26 -31.16
C LEU A 39 10.26 -17.43 -29.74
N LEU A 40 10.68 -16.58 -28.81
CA LEU A 40 10.16 -16.49 -27.45
C LEU A 40 10.03 -15.02 -27.07
N CYS A 41 8.79 -14.55 -26.93
CA CYS A 41 8.49 -13.24 -26.40
C CYS A 41 7.81 -13.40 -25.03
N VAL A 42 8.39 -12.81 -23.98
CA VAL A 42 7.77 -12.75 -22.65
C VAL A 42 7.38 -11.31 -22.39
N TYR A 43 6.11 -11.09 -22.08
CA TYR A 43 5.58 -9.77 -21.78
C TYR A 43 5.24 -9.66 -20.30
N ARG A 44 5.42 -8.46 -19.73
CA ARG A 44 4.66 -8.07 -18.55
C ARG A 44 3.30 -7.58 -19.03
N ALA A 45 2.24 -8.15 -18.49
CA ALA A 45 0.88 -7.72 -18.80
C ALA A 45 0.09 -7.61 -17.50
N SER A 46 -0.63 -6.50 -17.32
CA SER A 46 -1.52 -6.29 -16.19
C SER A 46 -2.97 -6.45 -16.65
N PRO A 47 -3.85 -6.99 -15.79
CA PRO A 47 -5.29 -6.89 -16.02
C PRO A 47 -5.67 -5.39 -16.05
N ARG A 48 -6.72 -5.04 -16.80
CA ARG A 48 -7.28 -3.68 -16.71
C ARG A 48 -7.65 -3.39 -15.25
N LEU A 49 -7.21 -2.24 -14.74
CA LEU A 49 -7.57 -1.80 -13.40
C LEU A 49 -9.10 -1.73 -13.24
N PRO A 50 -9.64 -2.13 -12.08
CA PRO A 50 -11.06 -1.98 -11.82
C PRO A 50 -11.48 -0.51 -11.87
N SER A 51 -12.77 -0.26 -12.14
CA SER A 51 -13.32 1.10 -12.12
C SER A 51 -12.99 1.85 -10.80
N LYS A 52 -12.91 3.19 -10.84
CA LYS A 52 -12.70 4.02 -9.62
C LYS A 52 -13.71 3.65 -8.53
N LYS A 53 -14.97 3.43 -8.91
CA LYS A 53 -16.06 3.03 -7.99
C LYS A 53 -15.78 1.67 -7.34
N ALA A 54 -15.40 0.66 -8.13
CA ALA A 54 -15.08 -0.67 -7.61
C ALA A 54 -13.90 -0.62 -6.62
N ARG A 55 -12.84 0.13 -6.96
CA ARG A 55 -11.68 0.31 -6.07
C ARG A 55 -12.04 0.96 -4.73
N ILE A 56 -12.89 1.99 -4.76
CA ILE A 56 -13.37 2.65 -3.53
C ILE A 56 -14.21 1.67 -2.69
N GLU A 57 -15.08 0.89 -3.32
CA GLU A 57 -15.90 -0.10 -2.61
C GLU A 57 -15.05 -1.18 -1.93
N VAL A 58 -14.00 -1.67 -2.60
CA VAL A 58 -13.04 -2.61 -2.01
C VAL A 58 -12.39 -2.02 -0.78
N LEU A 59 -11.83 -0.81 -0.89
CA LEU A 59 -11.18 -0.13 0.24
C LEU A 59 -12.16 0.13 1.38
N ARG A 60 -13.41 0.51 1.07
CA ARG A 60 -14.44 0.77 2.07
C ARG A 60 -14.78 -0.50 2.85
N CYS A 61 -15.04 -1.61 2.17
CA CYS A 61 -15.37 -2.88 2.82
C CYS A 61 -14.18 -3.46 3.60
N ALA A 62 -12.95 -3.38 3.06
CA ALA A 62 -11.76 -3.80 3.80
C ALA A 62 -11.58 -2.97 5.09
N LEU A 63 -11.72 -1.64 5.02
CA LEU A 63 -11.59 -0.79 6.20
C LEU A 63 -12.69 -1.04 7.24
N ARG A 64 -13.90 -1.42 6.82
CA ARG A 64 -14.97 -1.89 7.74
C ARG A 64 -14.56 -3.15 8.49
N GLY A 65 -13.99 -4.14 7.80
CA GLY A 65 -13.46 -5.34 8.45
C GLY A 65 -12.36 -5.02 9.46
N LEU A 66 -11.43 -4.12 9.10
CA LEU A 66 -10.37 -3.68 10.01
C LEU A 66 -10.91 -2.93 11.23
N HIS A 67 -11.91 -2.07 11.04
CA HIS A 67 -12.59 -1.36 12.11
C HIS A 67 -13.25 -2.31 13.11
N ASP A 68 -13.88 -3.38 12.63
CA ASP A 68 -14.50 -4.38 13.50
C ASP A 68 -13.46 -5.15 14.32
N MET A 69 -12.28 -5.47 13.75
CA MET A 69 -11.14 -5.99 14.53
C MET A 69 -10.67 -4.99 15.59
N HIS A 70 -10.51 -3.72 15.21
CA HIS A 70 -9.98 -2.67 16.09
C HIS A 70 -10.92 -2.38 17.28
N LYS A 71 -12.25 -2.48 17.11
CA LYS A 71 -13.22 -2.37 18.21
C LYS A 71 -13.01 -3.42 19.30
N GLU A 72 -12.62 -4.62 18.90
CA GLU A 72 -12.31 -5.73 19.81
C GLU A 72 -10.86 -5.68 20.30
N ASN A 73 -10.14 -4.59 20.01
CA ASN A 73 -8.72 -4.38 20.30
C ASN A 73 -7.80 -5.44 19.66
N ILE A 74 -8.17 -5.89 18.47
CA ILE A 74 -7.40 -6.85 17.70
C ILE A 74 -6.57 -6.09 16.66
N ALA A 75 -5.25 -6.14 16.77
CA ALA A 75 -4.33 -5.62 15.74
C ALA A 75 -4.02 -6.73 14.73
N HIS A 76 -4.17 -6.43 13.44
CA HIS A 76 -3.93 -7.36 12.34
C HIS A 76 -2.42 -7.60 12.13
N ASN A 77 -1.62 -6.54 12.25
CA ASN A 77 -0.15 -6.51 12.15
C ASN A 77 0.45 -6.83 10.77
N ASP A 78 -0.29 -7.42 9.84
CA ASP A 78 0.15 -7.60 8.44
C ASP A 78 -0.86 -7.12 7.38
N VAL A 79 -1.33 -5.88 7.51
CA VAL A 79 -2.22 -5.27 6.50
C VAL A 79 -1.45 -5.00 5.21
N LYS A 80 -1.82 -5.69 4.13
CA LYS A 80 -1.26 -5.55 2.78
C LYS A 80 -2.32 -5.87 1.72
N ALA A 81 -2.10 -5.44 0.48
CA ALA A 81 -3.07 -5.66 -0.59
C ALA A 81 -3.37 -7.14 -0.85
N ASP A 82 -2.36 -8.02 -0.72
CA ASP A 82 -2.49 -9.47 -0.87
C ASP A 82 -3.44 -10.11 0.16
N ASN A 83 -3.60 -9.47 1.32
CA ASN A 83 -4.43 -9.95 2.43
C ASN A 83 -5.86 -9.38 2.40
N ILE A 84 -6.24 -8.69 1.31
CA ILE A 84 -7.60 -8.23 1.06
C ILE A 84 -8.20 -9.10 -0.05
N MET A 85 -9.06 -10.03 0.35
CA MET A 85 -9.71 -10.97 -0.53
C MET A 85 -10.97 -10.36 -1.11
N ILE A 86 -11.18 -10.52 -2.42
CA ILE A 86 -12.34 -9.99 -3.13
C ILE A 86 -13.04 -11.16 -3.81
N ASP A 87 -14.30 -11.37 -3.45
CA ASP A 87 -15.22 -12.22 -4.20
C ASP A 87 -15.97 -11.35 -5.22
N TYR A 88 -15.83 -11.65 -6.50
CA TYR A 88 -16.39 -10.84 -7.57
C TYR A 88 -16.74 -11.65 -8.82
N GLU A 89 -17.70 -11.13 -9.59
CA GLU A 89 -18.00 -11.58 -10.95
C GLU A 89 -17.54 -10.51 -11.95
N GLU A 90 -16.87 -10.91 -13.03
CA GLU A 90 -16.50 -9.99 -14.12
C GLU A 90 -17.52 -10.10 -15.26
N ASN A 91 -18.50 -9.20 -15.27
CA ASN A 91 -19.55 -9.20 -16.29
C ASN A 91 -19.08 -8.58 -17.62
N ALA A 92 -18.08 -7.69 -17.56
CA ALA A 92 -17.43 -7.08 -18.70
C ALA A 92 -15.99 -6.65 -18.35
N PRO A 93 -15.09 -6.49 -19.32
CA PRO A 93 -13.68 -6.13 -19.04
C PRO A 93 -13.53 -4.89 -18.15
N GLY A 94 -12.99 -5.06 -16.94
CA GLY A 94 -12.79 -3.99 -15.96
C GLY A 94 -14.05 -3.56 -15.17
N HIS A 95 -15.17 -4.25 -15.39
CA HIS A 95 -16.40 -4.11 -14.63
C HIS A 95 -16.57 -5.33 -13.73
N MET A 96 -16.26 -5.13 -12.44
CA MET A 96 -16.35 -6.14 -11.41
C MET A 96 -17.60 -5.89 -10.55
N ASP A 97 -18.47 -6.89 -10.49
CA ASP A 97 -19.55 -6.98 -9.52
C ASP A 97 -19.00 -7.61 -8.25
N ILE A 98 -18.58 -6.77 -7.30
CA ILE A 98 -18.05 -7.18 -6.01
C ILE A 98 -19.20 -7.78 -5.18
N LYS A 99 -19.07 -9.04 -4.78
CA LYS A 99 -20.02 -9.75 -3.90
C LYS A 99 -19.65 -9.59 -2.44
N SER A 100 -18.37 -9.74 -2.12
CA SER A 100 -17.85 -9.52 -0.77
C SER A 100 -16.36 -9.18 -0.77
N VAL A 101 -15.91 -8.52 0.29
CA VAL A 101 -14.51 -8.20 0.54
C VAL A 101 -14.19 -8.54 1.98
N GLN A 102 -13.08 -9.24 2.20
CA GLN A 102 -12.67 -9.70 3.52
C GLN A 102 -11.19 -9.44 3.74
N ILE A 103 -10.84 -9.04 4.97
CA ILE A 103 -9.46 -9.10 5.43
C ILE A 103 -9.17 -10.55 5.81
N ALA A 104 -8.03 -11.06 5.37
CA ALA A 104 -7.58 -12.42 5.60
C ALA A 104 -6.18 -12.44 6.22
N ASP A 105 -5.65 -13.64 6.48
CA ASP A 105 -4.29 -13.85 7.00
C ASP A 105 -4.10 -13.29 8.42
N LEU A 106 -4.77 -13.94 9.37
CA LEU A 106 -4.77 -13.55 10.79
C LEU A 106 -3.61 -14.18 11.59
N GLU A 107 -2.57 -14.70 10.93
CA GLU A 107 -1.46 -15.40 11.60
C GLU A 107 -0.68 -14.49 12.56
N ASP A 108 -0.49 -13.22 12.18
CA ASP A 108 0.22 -12.20 12.99
C ASP A 108 -0.72 -11.40 13.91
N THR A 109 -2.00 -11.79 13.99
CA THR A 109 -3.01 -11.04 14.74
C THR A 109 -2.80 -11.17 16.25
N VAL A 110 -2.93 -10.05 16.96
CA VAL A 110 -2.77 -10.01 18.42
C VAL A 110 -3.91 -9.24 19.08
N LEU A 111 -4.46 -9.81 20.16
CA LEU A 111 -5.35 -9.10 21.07
C LEU A 111 -4.50 -8.16 21.95
N LEU A 112 -4.72 -6.85 21.82
CA LEU A 112 -3.98 -5.80 22.52
C LEU A 112 -4.91 -5.00 23.43
N PRO A 113 -5.07 -5.36 24.71
CA PRO A 113 -5.88 -4.60 25.65
C PRO A 113 -5.59 -3.10 25.60
N VAL A 114 -6.61 -2.28 25.89
CA VAL A 114 -6.49 -0.81 25.82
C VAL A 114 -5.27 -0.32 26.62
N GLY A 115 -4.42 0.46 25.96
CA GLY A 115 -3.20 0.99 26.56
C GLY A 115 -1.98 0.06 26.46
N ASN A 116 -2.13 -1.15 25.93
CA ASN A 116 -1.02 -2.06 25.67
C ASN A 116 -0.45 -1.87 24.26
N TRP A 117 0.75 -2.42 24.07
CA TRP A 117 1.47 -2.38 22.80
C TRP A 117 2.37 -3.60 22.67
N ILE A 118 2.69 -3.97 21.44
CA ILE A 118 3.81 -4.86 21.13
C ILE A 118 5.07 -3.99 21.02
N LYS A 119 6.22 -4.49 21.46
CA LYS A 119 7.53 -3.79 21.34
C LYS A 119 8.63 -4.80 21.04
N GLY A 120 9.67 -4.38 20.31
CA GLY A 120 10.85 -5.22 20.02
C GLY A 120 10.73 -6.09 18.76
N THR A 121 9.51 -6.37 18.31
CA THR A 121 9.24 -7.06 17.04
C THR A 121 9.17 -6.08 15.87
N MET A 122 9.23 -6.63 14.65
CA MET A 122 9.12 -5.90 13.38
C MET A 122 7.94 -6.48 12.58
N CYS A 123 6.72 -6.23 13.05
CA CYS A 123 5.49 -6.76 12.46
C CYS A 123 5.25 -6.29 11.03
N GLY A 124 4.54 -7.12 10.25
CA GLY A 124 4.03 -6.82 8.92
C GLY A 124 5.08 -6.91 7.82
N ASN A 125 4.63 -6.97 6.57
CA ASN A 125 5.48 -7.05 5.40
C ASN A 125 6.26 -5.74 5.15
N ALA A 126 7.53 -5.86 4.76
CA ALA A 126 8.50 -4.76 4.72
C ALA A 126 8.05 -3.49 3.97
N ILE A 127 7.33 -3.63 2.86
CA ILE A 127 6.91 -2.49 2.02
C ILE A 127 5.53 -1.93 2.40
N TRP A 128 4.86 -2.51 3.40
CA TRP A 128 3.58 -2.05 3.94
C TRP A 128 3.71 -1.57 5.39
N ARG A 129 4.77 -2.01 6.07
CA ARG A 129 5.07 -1.81 7.48
C ARG A 129 5.17 -0.34 7.88
N SER A 130 4.64 -0.04 9.07
CA SER A 130 4.70 1.28 9.71
C SER A 130 6.11 1.67 10.19
N PRO A 131 6.40 2.98 10.37
CA PRO A 131 7.74 3.43 10.76
C PRO A 131 8.14 2.97 12.17
N GLU A 132 7.20 2.90 13.11
CA GLU A 132 7.45 2.43 14.48
C GLU A 132 7.79 0.93 14.52
N SER A 133 7.21 0.13 13.63
CA SER A 133 7.55 -1.30 13.49
C SER A 133 8.97 -1.48 12.95
N TRP A 134 9.37 -0.70 11.93
CA TRP A 134 10.76 -0.67 11.46
C TRP A 134 11.77 -0.30 12.57
N CYS A 135 11.38 0.59 13.48
CA CYS A 135 12.20 1.00 14.62
C CYS A 135 12.05 0.08 15.84
N ARG A 136 11.33 -1.05 15.73
CA ARG A 136 11.01 -1.98 16.82
C ARG A 136 10.41 -1.30 18.06
N ALA A 137 9.76 -0.15 17.83
CA ALA A 137 9.12 0.64 18.87
C ALA A 137 7.73 0.08 19.20
N ARG A 138 6.98 0.81 20.02
CA ARG A 138 5.63 0.41 20.46
C ARG A 138 4.68 0.40 19.26
N GLN A 139 4.01 -0.72 19.05
CA GLN A 139 3.08 -1.00 17.96
C GLN A 139 1.70 -1.33 18.53
N ASN A 140 0.65 -0.87 17.85
CA ASN A 140 -0.76 -1.13 18.20
C ASN A 140 -1.63 -1.01 16.94
N ILE A 141 -2.96 -0.97 17.08
CA ILE A 141 -3.91 -0.84 15.96
C ILE A 141 -3.63 0.34 15.01
N SER A 142 -2.95 1.41 15.47
CA SER A 142 -2.55 2.53 14.60
C SER A 142 -1.48 2.15 13.58
N SER A 143 -0.73 1.07 13.81
CA SER A 143 0.21 0.51 12.84
C SER A 143 -0.54 -0.06 11.62
N ASP A 144 -1.69 -0.73 11.85
CA ASP A 144 -2.56 -1.21 10.77
C ASP A 144 -3.13 -0.06 9.95
N ILE A 145 -3.52 1.05 10.60
CA ILE A 145 -4.03 2.25 9.90
C ILE A 145 -3.00 2.81 8.94
N PHE A 146 -1.74 2.89 9.37
CA PHE A 146 -0.66 3.36 8.50
C PHE A 146 -0.52 2.45 7.29
N SER A 147 -0.44 1.13 7.51
CA SER A 147 -0.34 0.14 6.45
C SER A 147 -1.54 0.17 5.50
N PHE A 148 -2.75 0.38 6.02
CA PHE A 148 -3.95 0.58 5.21
C PHE A 148 -3.88 1.84 4.34
N GLY A 149 -3.31 2.94 4.87
CA GLY A 149 -3.03 4.14 4.08
C GLY A 149 -2.11 3.85 2.88
N ILE A 150 -1.12 2.97 3.05
CA ILE A 150 -0.26 2.52 1.94
C ILE A 150 -1.04 1.68 0.92
N VAL A 151 -1.94 0.80 1.37
CA VAL A 151 -2.87 0.06 0.50
C VAL A 151 -3.74 1.01 -0.32
N MET A 152 -4.27 2.07 0.28
CA MET A 152 -5.08 3.06 -0.44
C MET A 152 -4.31 3.74 -1.55
N ILE A 153 -3.03 4.10 -1.33
CA ILE A 153 -2.19 4.67 -2.37
C ILE A 153 -1.97 3.65 -3.50
N TYR A 154 -1.60 2.41 -3.15
CA TYR A 154 -1.37 1.36 -4.13
C TYR A 154 -2.61 1.12 -5.00
N VAL A 155 -3.78 0.95 -4.39
CA VAL A 155 -5.02 0.68 -5.12
C VAL A 155 -5.45 1.87 -5.98
N MET A 156 -5.36 3.10 -5.48
CA MET A 156 -5.92 4.27 -6.18
C MET A 156 -4.96 4.91 -7.18
N ALA A 157 -3.67 4.93 -6.88
CA ALA A 157 -2.63 5.55 -7.69
C ALA A 157 -1.86 4.57 -8.56
N ASP A 158 -2.01 3.25 -8.34
CA ASP A 158 -1.19 2.21 -8.97
C ASP A 158 0.32 2.38 -8.66
N GLU A 159 0.61 3.00 -7.52
CA GLU A 159 1.96 3.36 -7.10
C GLU A 159 2.32 2.64 -5.79
N MET A 160 3.41 1.87 -5.83
CA MET A 160 3.94 1.23 -4.64
C MET A 160 5.02 2.13 -4.01
N VAL A 161 4.58 3.08 -3.16
CA VAL A 161 5.43 4.15 -2.60
C VAL A 161 6.67 3.65 -1.86
N PHE A 162 6.66 2.43 -1.31
CA PHE A 162 7.81 1.83 -0.62
C PHE A 162 8.53 0.74 -1.41
N ARG A 163 8.24 0.60 -2.72
CA ARG A 163 8.94 -0.35 -3.58
C ARG A 163 10.43 -0.05 -3.63
N VAL A 164 11.23 -0.98 -3.15
CA VAL A 164 12.70 -0.96 -3.24
C VAL A 164 13.17 -2.27 -3.87
N GLY A 165 14.40 -2.29 -4.38
CA GLY A 165 15.00 -3.50 -4.95
C GLY A 165 15.12 -4.61 -3.91
N LYS A 166 15.06 -5.87 -4.36
CA LYS A 166 15.17 -7.05 -3.48
C LYS A 166 16.50 -7.06 -2.72
N ASP A 167 17.58 -6.68 -3.40
CA ASP A 167 18.90 -6.45 -2.84
C ASP A 167 18.87 -5.50 -1.64
N LYS A 168 18.09 -4.41 -1.72
CA LYS A 168 17.92 -3.43 -0.65
C LYS A 168 17.05 -3.93 0.50
N LEU A 169 16.08 -4.82 0.24
CA LEU A 169 15.25 -5.42 1.29
C LEU A 169 16.01 -6.48 2.08
N GLU A 170 16.94 -7.19 1.43
CA GLU A 170 17.75 -8.24 2.03
C GLU A 170 19.04 -7.70 2.68
N ALA A 171 19.36 -6.42 2.48
CA ALA A 171 20.50 -5.77 3.09
C ALA A 171 20.36 -5.61 4.61
N GLU A 172 21.50 -5.60 5.32
CA GLU A 172 21.58 -5.39 6.77
C GLU A 172 20.97 -4.03 7.18
N ASP A 173 21.11 -3.02 6.32
CA ASP A 173 20.56 -1.68 6.49
C ASP A 173 19.25 -1.45 5.74
N SER A 174 18.49 -2.51 5.42
CA SER A 174 17.18 -2.42 4.75
C SER A 174 16.22 -1.37 5.34
N TRP A 175 16.28 -1.19 6.66
CA TRP A 175 15.54 -0.15 7.38
C TRP A 175 15.77 1.25 6.80
N HIS A 176 17.01 1.57 6.38
CA HIS A 176 17.39 2.88 5.86
C HIS A 176 16.65 3.17 4.56
N HIS A 177 16.59 2.20 3.66
CA HIS A 177 15.96 2.38 2.35
C HIS A 177 14.45 2.61 2.45
N VAL A 178 13.77 1.92 3.36
CA VAL A 178 12.33 2.03 3.52
C VAL A 178 11.94 3.22 4.40
N LEU A 179 12.65 3.48 5.52
CA LEU A 179 12.40 4.65 6.35
C LEU A 179 12.75 5.97 5.64
N ARG A 180 13.73 5.98 4.72
CA ARG A 180 13.98 7.15 3.86
C ARG A 180 12.75 7.49 3.04
N ARG A 181 12.04 6.49 2.52
CA ARG A 181 10.79 6.72 1.78
C ARG A 181 9.66 7.19 2.69
N HIS A 182 9.54 6.66 3.91
CA HIS A 182 8.58 7.17 4.90
C HIS A 182 8.75 8.67 5.13
N VAL A 183 9.99 9.11 5.38
CA VAL A 183 10.29 10.53 5.56
C VAL A 183 10.01 11.29 4.27
N SER A 184 10.47 10.81 3.12
CA SER A 184 10.24 11.48 1.83
C SER A 184 8.76 11.78 1.58
N TYR A 185 7.89 10.77 1.71
CA TYR A 185 6.47 10.89 1.37
C TYR A 185 5.61 11.53 2.46
N PHE A 186 5.90 11.28 3.76
CA PHE A 186 4.91 11.54 4.82
C PHE A 186 5.39 12.38 6.00
N ALA A 187 6.68 12.75 6.08
CA ALA A 187 7.12 13.57 7.20
C ALA A 187 6.53 15.00 7.16
N ASP A 188 6.02 15.46 8.28
CA ASP A 188 5.85 16.87 8.61
C ASP A 188 6.54 17.15 9.94
N GLU A 189 6.69 18.43 10.32
CA GLU A 189 7.41 18.82 11.52
C GLU A 189 6.82 18.16 12.78
N ASP A 190 5.51 18.26 12.95
CA ASP A 190 4.80 17.67 14.09
C ASP A 190 4.91 16.13 14.11
N GLY A 191 4.85 15.50 12.94
CA GLY A 191 4.89 14.05 12.78
C GLY A 191 6.29 13.50 13.09
N LEU A 192 7.35 14.20 12.68
CA LEU A 192 8.72 13.85 13.04
C LEU A 192 8.94 14.00 14.54
N ASN A 193 8.53 15.12 15.13
CA ASN A 193 8.68 15.38 16.56
C ASN A 193 7.89 14.35 17.41
N GLY A 194 6.65 14.07 17.02
CA GLY A 194 5.82 13.06 17.65
C GLY A 194 6.41 11.65 17.52
N PHE A 195 6.92 11.29 16.36
CA PHE A 195 7.57 10.00 16.14
C PHE A 195 8.84 9.82 16.99
N LEU A 196 9.71 10.84 17.05
CA LEU A 196 10.91 10.80 17.90
C LEU A 196 10.55 10.64 19.39
N LYS A 197 9.50 11.34 19.85
CA LYS A 197 8.95 11.15 21.20
C LYS A 197 8.40 9.73 21.41
N HIS A 198 7.75 9.16 20.40
CA HIS A 198 7.17 7.82 20.46
C HIS A 198 8.22 6.72 20.58
N ILE A 199 9.30 6.80 19.79
CA ILE A 199 10.37 5.79 19.80
C ILE A 199 11.27 5.90 21.04
N GLY A 200 11.50 7.11 21.56
CA GLY A 200 12.33 7.36 22.75
C GLY A 200 13.84 7.40 22.48
N LYS A 201 14.58 8.22 23.23
CA LYS A 201 16.04 8.45 23.03
C LYS A 201 16.88 7.20 23.28
N GLU A 202 16.38 6.30 24.11
CA GLU A 202 17.00 5.01 24.43
C GLU A 202 16.86 3.98 23.30
N ASN A 203 16.01 4.23 22.30
CA ASN A 203 15.84 3.33 21.18
C ASN A 203 17.06 3.44 20.22
N PRO A 204 17.68 2.32 19.81
CA PRO A 204 18.82 2.31 18.88
C PRO A 204 18.56 3.00 17.53
N PHE A 205 17.30 3.15 17.14
CA PHE A 205 16.90 3.85 15.91
C PHE A 205 16.73 5.35 16.08
N TYR A 206 16.75 5.91 17.30
CA TYR A 206 16.51 7.33 17.52
C TYR A 206 17.49 8.21 16.74
N GLU A 207 18.79 8.07 17.01
CA GLU A 207 19.83 8.86 16.33
C GLU A 207 19.93 8.51 14.83
N ARG A 208 19.67 7.24 14.47
CA ARG A 208 19.63 6.79 13.07
C ARG A 208 18.53 7.50 12.28
N PHE A 209 17.35 7.63 12.89
CA PHE A 209 16.21 8.28 12.29
C PHE A 209 16.41 9.80 12.21
N VAL A 210 16.98 10.43 13.23
CA VAL A 210 17.38 11.85 13.20
C VAL A 210 18.35 12.11 12.04
N ALA A 211 19.43 11.34 11.95
CA ALA A 211 20.41 11.46 10.87
C ALA A 211 19.77 11.25 9.49
N LEU A 212 18.87 10.27 9.36
CA LEU A 212 18.13 10.01 8.13
C LEU A 212 17.21 11.18 7.77
N ALA A 213 16.46 11.73 8.72
CA ALA A 213 15.57 12.86 8.48
C ALA A 213 16.34 14.14 8.08
N SER A 214 17.52 14.35 8.65
CA SER A 214 18.40 15.48 8.31
C SER A 214 19.19 15.29 7.00
N SER A 215 19.20 14.09 6.42
CA SER A 215 19.99 13.80 5.21
C SER A 215 19.38 14.29 3.90
N PHE A 216 18.17 14.85 3.91
CA PHE A 216 17.55 15.44 2.72
C PHE A 216 18.18 16.81 2.44
N GLY A 217 19.18 16.84 1.56
CA GLY A 217 19.88 18.07 1.17
C GLY A 217 19.13 18.93 0.16
N PRO A 218 19.64 20.15 -0.15
CA PRO A 218 19.12 20.98 -1.22
C PRO A 218 19.20 20.24 -2.57
N GLY A 219 18.06 20.00 -3.22
CA GLY A 219 18.00 19.31 -4.52
C GLY A 219 17.72 17.80 -4.47
N GLU A 220 17.94 17.12 -3.35
CA GLU A 220 17.41 15.77 -3.09
C GLU A 220 16.01 15.90 -2.47
N GLY A 221 15.11 16.49 -3.25
CA GLY A 221 13.77 16.84 -2.81
C GLY A 221 13.02 15.63 -2.28
N ARG A 222 12.52 15.75 -1.05
CA ARG A 222 11.41 14.94 -0.57
C ARG A 222 10.28 14.99 -1.60
N GLN A 223 9.47 13.93 -1.65
CA GLN A 223 8.30 13.85 -2.51
C GLN A 223 7.02 13.78 -1.65
N PRO A 224 6.62 14.84 -0.93
CA PRO A 224 5.48 14.73 -0.02
C PRO A 224 4.22 14.32 -0.77
N PHE A 225 3.52 13.30 -0.27
CA PHE A 225 2.30 12.79 -0.90
C PHE A 225 1.22 13.86 -1.04
N GLN A 226 1.18 14.82 -0.11
CA GLN A 226 0.27 15.95 -0.12
C GLN A 226 0.42 16.84 -1.38
N THR A 227 1.58 16.83 -2.07
CA THR A 227 1.81 17.62 -3.28
C THR A 227 1.41 16.91 -4.57
N TRP A 228 0.92 15.66 -4.49
CA TRP A 228 0.54 14.86 -5.65
C TRP A 228 -0.79 15.34 -6.25
N ASN A 229 -0.74 16.36 -7.10
CA ASN A 229 -1.92 17.06 -7.61
C ASN A 229 -2.83 16.24 -8.53
N TYR A 230 -2.37 15.09 -9.01
CA TYR A 230 -3.17 14.15 -9.80
C TYR A 230 -4.04 13.23 -8.92
N ILE A 231 -3.80 13.21 -7.60
CA ILE A 231 -4.61 12.48 -6.64
C ILE A 231 -5.74 13.38 -6.13
N ASP A 232 -6.93 12.78 -6.04
CA ASP A 232 -8.13 13.37 -5.45
C ASP A 232 -7.80 14.07 -4.11
N PRO A 233 -8.17 15.35 -3.93
CA PRO A 233 -7.78 16.10 -2.74
C PRO A 233 -8.30 15.48 -1.44
N ASP A 234 -9.48 14.84 -1.48
CA ASP A 234 -10.06 14.21 -0.30
C ASP A 234 -9.40 12.87 0.02
N LEU A 235 -8.90 12.17 -1.01
CA LEU A 235 -8.04 11.01 -0.82
C LEU A 235 -6.69 11.42 -0.22
N ARG A 236 -6.10 12.53 -0.70
CA ARG A 236 -4.85 13.05 -0.16
C ARG A 236 -4.95 13.39 1.32
N ASP A 237 -6.03 14.07 1.70
CA ASP A 237 -6.30 14.43 3.10
C ASP A 237 -6.50 13.17 3.97
N LEU A 238 -7.31 12.21 3.51
CA LEU A 238 -7.54 10.96 4.23
C LEU A 238 -6.26 10.16 4.45
N VAL A 239 -5.51 9.90 3.37
CA VAL A 239 -4.26 9.14 3.44
C VAL A 239 -3.24 9.88 4.30
N GLY A 240 -3.13 11.21 4.21
CA GLY A 240 -2.24 11.98 5.08
C GLY A 240 -2.56 11.82 6.58
N LYS A 241 -3.85 11.74 6.93
CA LYS A 241 -4.29 11.45 8.32
C LYS A 241 -3.99 10.00 8.75
N MET A 242 -3.98 9.05 7.83
CA MET A 242 -3.65 7.64 8.11
C MET A 242 -2.14 7.41 8.19
N THR A 243 -1.35 8.12 7.39
CA THR A 243 0.10 7.90 7.23
C THR A 243 0.97 8.89 8.01
N SER A 244 0.43 9.55 9.04
CA SER A 244 1.24 10.37 9.94
C SER A 244 2.37 9.53 10.55
N LEU A 245 3.59 10.08 10.59
CA LEU A 245 4.72 9.39 11.22
C LEU A 245 4.53 9.24 12.73
N ASP A 246 3.82 10.18 13.38
CA ASP A 246 3.41 10.04 14.77
C ASP A 246 2.17 9.11 14.85
N PRO A 247 2.30 7.91 15.44
CA PRO A 247 1.19 6.96 15.53
C PRO A 247 -0.01 7.51 16.31
N VAL A 248 0.20 8.44 17.25
CA VAL A 248 -0.85 9.01 18.09
C VAL A 248 -1.73 10.00 17.32
N ARG A 249 -1.20 10.61 16.26
CA ARG A 249 -1.93 11.57 15.41
C ARG A 249 -2.73 10.89 14.29
N ARG A 250 -2.59 9.56 14.14
CA ARG A 250 -3.33 8.84 13.10
C ARG A 250 -4.80 8.78 13.43
N ILE A 251 -5.61 9.01 12.41
CA ILE A 251 -7.05 8.79 12.46
C ILE A 251 -7.35 7.31 12.73
N THR A 252 -8.45 6.99 13.40
CA THR A 252 -8.91 5.60 13.58
C THR A 252 -9.60 5.07 12.31
N ALA A 253 -9.78 3.74 12.21
CA ALA A 253 -10.53 3.14 11.10
C ALA A 253 -11.97 3.67 11.02
N GLY A 254 -12.64 3.82 12.17
CA GLY A 254 -13.99 4.38 12.25
C GLY A 254 -14.06 5.82 11.76
N GLU A 255 -13.17 6.69 12.22
CA GLU A 255 -13.12 8.09 11.75
C GLU A 255 -12.75 8.18 10.26
N ALA A 256 -11.89 7.29 9.78
CA ALA A 256 -11.54 7.20 8.35
C ALA A 256 -12.75 6.81 7.49
N LEU A 257 -13.61 5.87 7.94
CA LEU A 257 -14.85 5.51 7.25
C LEU A 257 -15.83 6.68 7.14
N GLU A 258 -15.86 7.57 8.15
CA GLU A 258 -16.68 8.78 8.13
C GLU A 258 -16.07 9.93 7.33
N HIS A 259 -14.87 9.74 6.79
CA HIS A 259 -14.21 10.75 5.98
C HIS A 259 -14.99 11.06 4.70
N ARG A 260 -14.98 12.34 4.30
CA ARG A 260 -15.67 12.84 3.12
C ARG A 260 -15.33 12.10 1.83
N TRP A 261 -14.14 11.51 1.73
CA TRP A 261 -13.72 10.72 0.57
C TRP A 261 -14.56 9.45 0.40
N PHE A 262 -14.83 8.72 1.49
CA PHE A 262 -15.71 7.54 1.45
C PHE A 262 -17.19 7.92 1.34
N ARG A 263 -17.62 9.04 1.95
CA ARG A 263 -19.03 9.49 1.91
C ARG A 263 -19.46 10.06 0.55
N GLN A 264 -18.55 10.63 -0.24
CA GLN A 264 -18.86 11.16 -1.57
C GLN A 264 -18.98 10.08 -2.66
N ALA A 265 -18.57 8.85 -2.36
CA ALA A 265 -18.55 7.74 -3.29
C ALA A 265 -19.76 6.80 -3.14
N ASP A 266 -20.80 7.25 -2.42
CA ASP A 266 -22.11 6.60 -2.33
C ASP A 266 -23.06 7.12 -3.44
#